data_AF-A0A2R6DRT9-F1
#
_entry.id   AF-A0A2R6DRT9-F1
#
_cell.length_a   1.000
_cell.length_b   1.000
_cell.length_c   1.000
_cell.angle_alpha   90.00
_cell.angle_beta   90.00
_cell.angle_gamma   90.00
#
_symmetry.space_group_name_H-M   'P 1'
#
loop_
_entity.id
_entity.type
_entity.pdbx_description
1 polymer ?
#
loop_
_entity_poly.entity_id
_entity_poly.type
_entity_poly.pdbx_seq_one_letter_code
_entity_poly.pdbx_strand_id
1 'polypeptide(L)'
;MSRPVPEAAPIVGLVLAFAFALFGLLFSSDHLATALVSVVLLYPFVIFGVVRSESPADVFLPDAVLAVGSLGGAPLLLYGIATGRPLFGALVAAVVAVPPALYHARFGASVNPLSPDATLLVGLLAAGGLLAYGAAEGLLLGALSAALVGLGTVDYHRQREDGLDRRSRTVALVACLGGGLAAFGALTVAGRPTEGLAAGAVLVAIGAAFAADADLQ
;
A
#
# COMPACT_ATOMS: atom_id res chain seq x y z
N MET A 1 24.69 -29.63 10.64
CA MET A 1 23.74 -29.02 9.69
C MET A 1 23.62 -27.55 10.05
N SER A 2 24.03 -26.64 9.17
CA SER A 2 23.84 -25.20 9.36
C SER A 2 22.34 -24.91 9.34
N ARG A 3 21.80 -24.34 10.42
CA ARG A 3 20.44 -23.80 10.38
C ARG A 3 20.47 -22.57 9.46
N PRO A 4 19.55 -22.45 8.49
CA PRO A 4 19.39 -21.20 7.76
C PRO A 4 19.06 -20.09 8.77
N VAL A 5 19.73 -18.94 8.64
CA VAL A 5 19.55 -17.74 9.48
C VAL A 5 18.73 -16.75 8.66
N PRO A 6 17.38 -16.85 8.68
CA PRO A 6 16.51 -16.01 7.86
C PRO A 6 16.69 -14.50 8.14
N GLU A 7 17.20 -14.15 9.32
CA GLU A 7 17.52 -12.80 9.75
C GLU A 7 18.63 -12.14 8.89
N ALA A 8 19.47 -12.93 8.23
CA ALA A 8 20.53 -12.41 7.36
C ALA A 8 20.00 -11.91 6.00
N ALA A 9 18.85 -12.41 5.53
CA ALA A 9 18.31 -12.05 4.22
C ALA A 9 18.02 -10.53 4.08
N PRO A 10 17.33 -9.86 5.03
CA PRO A 10 17.12 -8.41 4.96
C PRO A 10 18.41 -7.60 4.89
N ILE A 11 19.50 -8.05 5.49
CA ILE A 11 20.80 -7.37 5.41
C ILE A 11 21.30 -7.37 3.97
N VAL A 12 21.18 -8.50 3.27
CA VAL A 12 21.52 -8.60 1.84
C VAL A 12 20.64 -7.67 1.00
N GLY A 13 19.33 -7.69 1.25
CA GLY A 13 18.38 -6.80 0.58
C GLY A 13 18.71 -5.32 0.82
N LEU A 14 19.09 -4.96 2.04
CA LEU A 14 19.46 -3.60 2.42
C LEU A 14 20.72 -3.14 1.70
N VAL A 15 21.78 -3.96 1.65
CA VAL A 15 23.02 -3.65 0.92
C VAL A 15 22.73 -3.43 -0.56
N LEU A 16 21.93 -4.31 -1.18
CA LEU A 16 21.56 -4.18 -2.60
C LEU A 16 20.72 -2.92 -2.87
N ALA A 17 19.68 -2.68 -2.06
CA ALA A 17 18.79 -1.54 -2.19
C ALA A 17 19.54 -0.22 -1.97
N PHE A 18 20.45 -0.16 -1.00
CA PHE A 18 21.25 1.02 -0.69
C PHE A 18 22.29 1.29 -1.77
N ALA A 19 22.96 0.27 -2.31
CA ALA A 19 23.87 0.42 -3.44
C ALA A 19 23.16 1.00 -4.67
N PHE A 20 21.96 0.49 -4.98
CA PHE A 20 21.14 1.03 -6.07
C PHE A 20 20.65 2.46 -5.77
N ALA A 21 20.22 2.73 -4.54
CA ALA A 21 19.75 4.06 -4.11
C ALA A 21 20.85 5.10 -4.25
N LEU A 22 22.06 4.78 -3.77
CA LEU A 22 23.23 5.66 -3.83
C LEU A 22 23.65 5.91 -5.28
N PHE A 23 23.68 4.87 -6.10
CA PHE A 23 23.96 5.01 -7.53
C PHE A 23 22.92 5.92 -8.21
N GLY A 24 21.63 5.66 -8.00
CA GLY A 24 20.59 6.49 -8.59
C GLY A 24 20.59 7.93 -8.07
N LEU A 25 20.89 8.16 -6.78
CA LEU A 25 21.01 9.51 -6.23
C LEU A 25 22.16 10.30 -6.88
N LEU A 26 23.26 9.64 -7.23
CA LEU A 26 24.44 10.29 -7.81
C LEU A 26 24.35 10.47 -9.33
N PHE A 27 23.65 9.55 -10.02
CA PHE A 27 23.71 9.44 -11.48
C PHE A 27 22.35 9.48 -12.20
N SER A 28 21.22 9.39 -11.48
CA SER A 28 19.87 9.48 -12.07
C SER A 28 19.27 10.87 -11.88
N SER A 29 18.45 11.30 -12.83
CA SER A 29 17.59 12.49 -12.68
C SER A 29 16.23 12.17 -12.07
N ASP A 30 15.79 10.91 -12.10
CA ASP A 30 14.50 10.47 -11.55
C ASP A 30 14.66 9.79 -10.18
N HIS A 31 14.74 10.61 -9.13
CA HIS A 31 14.93 10.16 -7.75
C HIS A 31 13.74 9.36 -7.21
N LEU A 32 12.52 9.61 -7.66
CA LEU A 32 11.34 8.83 -7.24
C LEU A 32 11.39 7.42 -7.81
N ALA A 33 11.76 7.29 -9.09
CA ALA A 33 11.94 5.97 -9.70
C ALA A 33 13.09 5.21 -9.03
N THR A 34 14.20 5.89 -8.72
CA THR A 34 15.29 5.30 -7.95
C THR A 34 14.81 4.78 -6.60
N ALA A 35 14.08 5.59 -5.82
CA ALA A 35 13.56 5.17 -4.53
C ALA A 35 12.60 3.97 -4.64
N LEU A 36 11.70 3.99 -5.62
CA LEU A 36 10.76 2.89 -5.87
C LEU A 36 11.50 1.58 -6.15
N VAL A 37 12.47 1.60 -7.08
CA VAL A 37 13.22 0.39 -7.45
C VAL A 37 14.06 -0.11 -6.28
N SER A 38 14.72 0.77 -5.53
CA SER A 38 15.44 0.38 -4.31
C SER A 38 14.55 -0.37 -3.32
N VAL A 39 13.33 0.13 -3.09
CA VAL A 39 12.38 -0.48 -2.15
C VAL A 39 11.85 -1.82 -2.68
N VAL A 40 11.54 -1.90 -3.98
CA VAL A 40 11.14 -3.14 -4.64
C VAL A 40 12.25 -4.20 -4.58
N LEU A 41 13.52 -3.80 -4.68
CA LEU A 41 14.66 -4.70 -4.50
C LEU A 41 14.80 -5.20 -3.06
N LEU A 42 14.47 -4.35 -2.08
CA LEU A 42 14.54 -4.69 -0.65
C LEU A 42 13.46 -5.69 -0.23
N TYR A 43 12.22 -5.50 -0.68
CA TYR A 43 11.07 -6.21 -0.09
C TYR A 43 11.11 -7.74 -0.16
N PRO A 44 11.53 -8.40 -1.25
CA PRO A 44 11.60 -9.86 -1.29
C PRO A 44 12.44 -10.44 -0.16
N PHE A 45 13.53 -9.76 0.22
CA PHE A 45 14.42 -10.18 1.30
C PHE A 45 13.82 -9.94 2.68
N VAL A 46 13.15 -8.80 2.88
CA VAL A 46 12.43 -8.50 4.12
C VAL A 46 11.28 -9.48 4.32
N ILE A 47 10.47 -9.71 3.28
CA ILE A 47 9.37 -10.68 3.29
C ILE A 47 9.91 -12.07 3.61
N PHE A 48 11.02 -12.49 2.98
CA PHE A 48 11.64 -13.78 3.29
C PHE A 48 12.06 -13.87 4.76
N GLY A 49 12.72 -12.84 5.29
CA GLY A 49 13.13 -12.77 6.69
C GLY A 49 11.94 -12.87 7.65
N VAL A 50 10.87 -12.13 7.39
CA VAL A 50 9.64 -12.15 8.21
C VAL A 50 8.92 -13.48 8.14
N VAL A 51 8.76 -14.07 6.94
CA VAL A 51 8.00 -15.33 6.76
C VAL A 51 8.76 -16.53 7.33
N ARG A 52 10.09 -16.48 7.38
CA ARG A 52 10.92 -17.61 7.80
C ARG A 52 11.46 -17.50 9.23
N SER A 53 11.39 -16.33 9.85
CA SER A 53 11.78 -16.17 11.26
C SER A 53 10.73 -16.78 12.19
N GLU A 54 11.19 -17.48 13.23
CA GLU A 54 10.31 -18.08 14.26
C GLU A 54 9.65 -17.00 15.13
N SER A 55 10.38 -15.91 15.39
CA SER A 55 9.91 -14.75 16.17
C SER A 55 10.21 -13.43 15.43
N PRO A 56 9.43 -13.07 14.40
CA PRO A 56 9.73 -11.91 13.56
C PRO A 56 9.80 -10.59 14.35
N ALA A 57 8.94 -10.43 15.36
CA ALA A 57 8.83 -9.21 16.16
C ALA A 57 10.05 -8.93 17.04
N ASP A 58 10.83 -9.97 17.39
CA ASP A 58 12.06 -9.84 18.19
C ASP A 58 13.22 -9.30 17.34
N VAL A 59 13.18 -9.55 16.02
CA VAL A 59 14.21 -9.13 15.05
C VAL A 59 13.85 -7.79 14.43
N PHE A 60 12.59 -7.64 14.01
CA PHE A 60 12.07 -6.41 13.44
C PHE A 60 11.09 -5.78 14.42
N LEU A 61 11.62 -4.90 15.28
CA LEU A 61 10.83 -4.15 16.24
C LEU A 61 9.67 -3.42 15.52
N PRO A 62 8.40 -3.78 15.78
CA PRO A 62 7.26 -3.25 15.02
C PRO A 62 7.23 -1.73 14.98
N ASP A 63 7.45 -1.08 16.13
CA ASP A 63 7.43 0.39 16.23
C ASP A 63 8.53 1.05 15.40
N ALA A 64 9.73 0.44 15.36
CA ALA A 64 10.83 0.92 14.54
C ALA A 64 10.54 0.75 13.05
N VAL A 65 9.96 -0.39 12.66
CA VAL A 65 9.55 -0.66 11.27
C VAL A 65 8.50 0.37 10.81
N LEU A 66 7.48 0.63 11.64
CA LEU A 66 6.46 1.65 11.36
C LEU A 66 7.09 3.04 11.22
N ALA A 67 7.98 3.41 12.13
CA ALA A 67 8.66 4.71 12.11
C ALA A 67 9.49 4.87 10.83
N VAL A 68 10.27 3.86 10.44
CA VAL A 68 11.07 3.87 9.20
C VAL A 68 10.17 3.96 7.97
N GLY A 69 9.09 3.18 7.92
CA GLY A 69 8.11 3.24 6.82
C GLY A 69 7.47 4.62 6.70
N SER A 70 7.10 5.24 7.82
CA SER A 70 6.47 6.56 7.86
C SER A 70 7.45 7.68 7.48
N LEU A 71 8.66 7.64 8.05
CA LEU A 71 9.73 8.60 7.75
C LEU A 71 10.30 8.43 6.34
N GLY A 72 10.20 7.25 5.74
CA GLY A 72 10.53 7.03 4.34
C GLY A 72 9.42 7.49 3.39
N GLY A 73 8.17 7.12 3.67
CA GLY A 73 7.04 7.40 2.79
C GLY A 73 6.65 8.88 2.73
N ALA A 74 6.55 9.57 3.87
CA ALA A 74 6.08 10.95 3.92
C ALA A 74 6.97 11.93 3.12
N PRO A 75 8.31 11.89 3.22
CA PRO A 75 9.17 12.73 2.40
C PRO A 75 9.06 12.44 0.90
N LEU A 76 8.86 11.18 0.50
CA LEU A 76 8.71 10.81 -0.91
C LEU A 76 7.40 11.34 -1.51
N LEU A 77 6.32 11.34 -0.72
CA LEU A 77 5.06 12.00 -1.10
C LEU A 77 5.28 13.50 -1.29
N LEU A 78 5.88 14.16 -0.30
CA LEU A 78 6.15 15.61 -0.35
C LEU A 78 7.07 15.98 -1.51
N TYR A 79 8.09 15.16 -1.78
CA TYR A 79 8.99 15.34 -2.92
C TYR A 79 8.24 15.20 -4.26
N GLY A 80 7.35 14.23 -4.38
CA GLY A 80 6.48 14.11 -5.56
C GLY A 80 5.57 15.32 -5.77
N ILE A 81 5.02 15.89 -4.70
CA ILE A 81 4.24 17.14 -4.78
C ILE A 81 5.15 18.29 -5.24
N ALA A 82 6.31 18.46 -4.61
CA ALA A 82 7.24 19.56 -4.89
C ALA A 82 7.80 19.52 -6.33
N THR A 83 7.91 18.33 -6.92
CA THR A 83 8.41 18.12 -8.30
C THR A 83 7.31 18.05 -9.34
N GLY A 84 6.04 18.30 -8.98
CA GLY A 84 4.90 18.27 -9.90
C GLY A 84 4.50 16.87 -10.36
N ARG A 85 4.89 15.82 -9.62
CA ARG A 85 4.56 14.40 -9.87
C ARG A 85 3.81 13.77 -8.66
N PRO A 86 2.72 14.38 -8.17
CA PRO A 86 2.04 13.96 -6.95
C PRO A 86 1.56 12.51 -6.96
N LEU A 87 0.99 12.02 -8.07
CA LEU A 87 0.53 10.64 -8.18
C LEU A 87 1.67 9.62 -8.10
N PHE A 88 2.83 9.95 -8.69
CA PHE A 88 3.99 9.07 -8.60
C PHE A 88 4.57 9.09 -7.19
N GLY A 89 4.68 10.27 -6.55
CA GLY A 89 5.06 10.40 -5.15
C GLY A 89 4.15 9.61 -4.22
N ALA A 90 2.83 9.66 -4.43
CA ALA A 90 1.85 8.90 -3.67
C ALA A 90 2.03 7.38 -3.84
N LEU A 91 2.27 6.92 -5.07
CA LEU A 91 2.56 5.52 -5.34
C LEU A 91 3.79 5.05 -4.56
N VAL A 92 4.91 5.78 -4.68
CA VAL A 92 6.16 5.41 -4.00
C VAL A 92 5.98 5.46 -2.48
N ALA A 93 5.32 6.48 -1.95
CA ALA A 93 5.02 6.59 -0.54
C ALA A 93 4.15 5.43 -0.03
N ALA A 94 3.12 5.03 -0.78
CA ALA A 94 2.28 3.89 -0.44
C ALA A 94 3.07 2.59 -0.46
N VAL A 95 3.91 2.36 -1.47
CA VAL A 95 4.80 1.19 -1.53
C VAL A 95 5.70 1.12 -0.32
N VAL A 96 6.26 2.25 0.14
CA VAL A 96 7.17 2.31 1.30
C VAL A 96 6.44 2.16 2.64
N ALA A 97 5.28 2.79 2.80
CA ALA A 97 4.63 2.94 4.10
C ALA A 97 3.57 1.86 4.41
N VAL A 98 2.88 1.31 3.40
CA VAL A 98 1.81 0.32 3.61
C VAL A 98 2.35 -0.98 4.23
N PRO A 99 3.42 -1.62 3.71
CA PRO A 99 3.89 -2.87 4.29
C PRO A 99 4.37 -2.73 5.75
N PRO A 100 5.12 -1.67 6.14
CA PRO A 100 5.42 -1.41 7.54
C PRO A 100 4.20 -1.17 8.43
N ALA A 101 3.16 -0.48 7.93
CA ALA A 101 1.93 -0.26 8.67
C ALA A 101 1.19 -1.59 8.93
N LEU A 102 1.12 -2.47 7.92
CA LEU A 102 0.57 -3.81 8.07
C LEU A 102 1.42 -4.68 9.00
N TYR A 103 2.73 -4.63 8.87
CA TYR A 103 3.62 -5.35 9.79
C TYR A 103 3.37 -4.93 11.24
N HIS A 104 3.23 -3.63 11.49
CA HIS A 104 2.92 -3.09 12.81
C HIS A 104 1.54 -3.51 13.32
N ALA A 105 0.50 -3.46 12.49
CA ALA A 105 -0.82 -3.91 12.91
C ALA A 105 -0.84 -5.39 13.29
N ARG A 106 -0.03 -6.23 12.62
CA ARG A 106 0.05 -7.66 12.89
C ARG A 106 0.86 -8.02 14.15
N PHE A 107 1.96 -7.32 14.40
CA PHE A 107 2.95 -7.74 15.41
C PHE A 107 3.16 -6.71 16.54
N GLY A 108 2.71 -5.47 16.36
CA GLY A 108 2.92 -4.37 17.29
C GLY A 108 1.71 -4.08 18.17
N ALA A 109 1.93 -3.28 19.21
CA ALA A 109 0.86 -2.73 20.02
C ALA A 109 0.13 -1.63 19.23
N SER A 110 -1.19 -1.51 19.37
CA SER A 110 -1.95 -0.45 18.71
C SER A 110 -1.51 0.95 19.18
N VAL A 111 -0.85 1.71 18.31
CA VAL A 111 -0.45 3.12 18.55
C VAL A 111 -1.32 4.14 17.83
N ASN A 112 -2.18 3.70 16.91
CA ASN A 112 -3.04 4.60 16.14
C ASN A 112 -4.19 5.12 17.03
N PRO A 113 -4.29 6.45 17.24
CA PRO A 113 -5.29 7.05 18.11
C PRO A 113 -6.72 6.97 17.53
N LEU A 114 -6.85 6.75 16.23
CA LEU A 114 -8.13 6.55 15.57
C LEU A 114 -8.67 5.15 15.86
N SER A 115 -9.99 5.05 16.00
CA SER A 115 -10.67 3.76 15.98
C SER A 115 -10.38 3.03 14.65
N PRO A 116 -10.45 1.69 14.64
CA PRO A 116 -10.25 0.91 13.42
C PRO A 116 -11.19 1.36 12.30
N ASP A 117 -12.49 1.53 12.57
CA ASP A 117 -13.47 2.04 11.60
C ASP A 117 -13.12 3.43 11.05
N ALA A 118 -12.68 4.36 11.91
CA ALA A 118 -12.27 5.69 11.48
C ALA A 118 -11.02 5.62 10.58
N THR A 119 -10.08 4.73 10.91
CA THR A 119 -8.88 4.49 10.09
C THR A 119 -9.27 3.91 8.72
N LEU A 120 -10.21 2.95 8.71
CA LEU A 120 -10.75 2.36 7.49
C LEU A 120 -11.38 3.43 6.59
N LEU A 121 -12.26 4.26 7.16
CA LEU A 121 -12.92 5.33 6.42
C LEU A 121 -11.90 6.31 5.83
N VAL A 122 -10.93 6.77 6.62
CA VAL A 122 -9.90 7.72 6.17
C VAL A 122 -9.07 7.13 5.03
N GLY A 123 -8.64 5.87 5.15
CA GLY A 123 -7.85 5.22 4.11
C GLY A 123 -8.64 4.97 2.82
N LEU A 124 -9.93 4.60 2.92
CA LEU A 124 -10.81 4.49 1.75
C LEU A 124 -11.07 5.83 1.08
N LEU A 125 -11.25 6.90 1.86
CA LEU A 125 -11.37 8.26 1.32
C LEU A 125 -10.08 8.68 0.60
N ALA A 126 -8.91 8.36 1.17
CA ALA A 126 -7.63 8.61 0.52
C ALA A 126 -7.49 7.83 -0.80
N ALA A 127 -7.85 6.54 -0.81
CA ALA A 127 -7.83 5.71 -2.01
C ALA A 127 -8.81 6.24 -3.08
N GLY A 128 -10.02 6.61 -2.70
CA GLY A 128 -11.01 7.23 -3.60
C GLY A 128 -10.51 8.56 -4.17
N GLY A 129 -9.87 9.39 -3.34
CA GLY A 129 -9.24 10.64 -3.76
C GLY A 129 -8.11 10.42 -4.77
N LEU A 130 -7.24 9.44 -4.54
CA LEU A 130 -6.16 9.08 -5.46
C LEU A 130 -6.70 8.56 -6.80
N LEU A 131 -7.76 7.76 -6.79
CA LEU A 131 -8.40 7.26 -8.00
C LEU A 131 -9.06 8.40 -8.80
N ALA A 132 -9.79 9.28 -8.11
CA ALA A 132 -10.44 10.45 -8.71
C ALA A 132 -9.42 11.43 -9.31
N TYR A 133 -8.35 11.72 -8.58
CA TYR A 133 -7.25 12.56 -9.06
C TYR A 133 -6.49 11.88 -10.21
N GLY A 134 -6.29 10.56 -10.15
CA GLY A 134 -5.75 9.74 -11.22
C GLY A 134 -6.55 9.84 -12.52
N ALA A 135 -7.88 9.84 -12.45
CA ALA A 135 -8.72 9.97 -13.62
C ALA A 135 -8.49 11.29 -14.40
N ALA A 136 -8.03 12.35 -13.73
CA ALA A 136 -7.70 13.63 -14.35
C ALA A 136 -6.26 13.69 -14.88
N GLU A 137 -5.28 13.21 -14.09
CA GLU A 137 -3.86 13.50 -14.32
C GLU A 137 -3.02 12.28 -14.78
N GLY A 138 -3.54 11.06 -14.62
CA GLY A 138 -2.80 9.84 -14.96
C GLY A 138 -3.36 8.61 -14.26
N LEU A 139 -4.29 7.93 -14.92
CA LEU A 139 -5.09 6.92 -14.24
C LEU A 139 -4.26 5.74 -13.74
N LEU A 140 -3.24 5.29 -14.48
CA LEU A 140 -2.45 4.13 -14.06
C LEU A 140 -1.84 4.34 -12.66
N LEU A 141 -1.23 5.50 -12.42
CA LEU A 141 -0.61 5.81 -11.13
C LEU A 141 -1.65 6.02 -10.03
N GLY A 142 -2.76 6.71 -10.33
CA GLY A 142 -3.84 6.89 -9.37
C GLY A 142 -4.53 5.57 -9.00
N ALA A 143 -4.76 4.69 -9.98
CA ALA A 143 -5.34 3.36 -9.79
C ALA A 143 -4.41 2.46 -8.95
N LEU A 144 -3.12 2.42 -9.26
CA LEU A 144 -2.15 1.63 -8.47
C LEU A 144 -2.02 2.16 -7.03
N SER A 145 -1.96 3.47 -6.86
CA SER A 145 -1.88 4.09 -5.52
C SER A 145 -3.17 3.83 -4.73
N ALA A 146 -4.32 3.99 -5.36
CA ALA A 146 -5.62 3.71 -4.76
C ALA A 146 -5.78 2.23 -4.39
N ALA A 147 -5.31 1.31 -5.23
CA ALA A 147 -5.34 -0.12 -4.94
C ALA A 147 -4.46 -0.46 -3.73
N LEU A 148 -3.22 0.04 -3.68
CA LEU A 148 -2.30 -0.21 -2.56
C LEU A 148 -2.84 0.37 -1.25
N VAL A 149 -3.27 1.63 -1.26
CA VAL A 149 -3.81 2.30 -0.07
C VAL A 149 -5.13 1.66 0.36
N GLY A 150 -6.03 1.37 -0.58
CA GLY A 150 -7.33 0.76 -0.30
C GLY A 150 -7.18 -0.63 0.28
N LEU A 151 -6.47 -1.54 -0.41
CA LEU A 151 -6.23 -2.90 0.06
C LEU A 151 -5.45 -2.90 1.38
N GLY A 152 -4.42 -2.07 1.51
CA GLY A 152 -3.65 -1.92 2.74
C GLY A 152 -4.51 -1.43 3.91
N THR A 153 -5.46 -0.53 3.67
CA THR A 153 -6.37 -0.07 4.72
C THR A 153 -7.34 -1.17 5.17
N VAL A 154 -7.88 -1.95 4.22
CA VAL A 154 -8.75 -3.10 4.56
C VAL A 154 -7.99 -4.13 5.38
N ASP A 155 -6.77 -4.48 4.96
CA ASP A 155 -5.94 -5.44 5.69
C ASP A 155 -5.47 -4.90 7.06
N TYR A 156 -5.18 -3.61 7.15
CA TYR A 156 -4.86 -2.95 8.42
C TYR A 156 -6.04 -2.99 9.40
N HIS A 157 -7.27 -2.76 8.91
CA HIS A 157 -8.49 -2.86 9.74
C HIS A 157 -8.66 -4.28 10.29
N ARG A 158 -8.53 -5.30 9.44
CA ARG A 158 -8.61 -6.72 9.84
C ARG A 158 -7.62 -7.14 10.89
N GLN A 159 -6.44 -6.54 10.89
CA GLN A 159 -5.40 -6.88 11.86
C GLN A 159 -5.65 -6.20 13.21
N ARG A 160 -6.49 -5.14 13.26
CA ARG A 160 -6.86 -4.44 14.49
C ARG A 160 -8.16 -4.93 15.13
N GLU A 161 -9.08 -5.50 14.37
CA GLU A 161 -10.39 -5.99 14.86
C GLU A 161 -10.77 -7.33 14.22
N ASP A 162 -11.62 -8.11 14.89
CA ASP A 162 -12.11 -9.44 14.45
C ASP A 162 -13.07 -9.41 13.24
N GLY A 163 -12.92 -8.41 12.36
CA GLY A 163 -13.65 -8.26 11.09
C GLY A 163 -14.76 -7.21 11.12
N LEU A 164 -15.31 -6.93 9.94
CA LEU A 164 -16.36 -5.93 9.76
C LEU A 164 -17.77 -6.48 10.03
N ASP A 165 -18.63 -5.66 10.63
CA ASP A 165 -20.06 -5.98 10.71
C ASP A 165 -20.66 -6.20 9.31
N ARG A 166 -21.59 -7.16 9.21
CA ARG A 166 -22.19 -7.64 7.95
C ARG A 166 -22.80 -6.50 7.14
N ARG A 167 -23.36 -5.50 7.82
CA ARG A 167 -23.93 -4.30 7.20
C ARG A 167 -22.87 -3.44 6.54
N SER A 168 -21.80 -3.09 7.26
CA SER A 168 -20.68 -2.29 6.73
C SER A 168 -20.00 -2.99 5.56
N ARG A 169 -19.83 -4.32 5.66
CA ARG A 169 -19.29 -5.15 4.57
C ARG A 169 -20.16 -5.11 3.31
N THR A 170 -21.48 -5.27 3.48
CA THR A 170 -22.43 -5.25 2.34
C THR A 170 -22.45 -3.87 1.69
N VAL A 171 -22.46 -2.80 2.48
CA VAL A 171 -22.40 -1.42 1.97
C VAL A 171 -21.10 -1.18 1.19
N ALA A 172 -19.96 -1.61 1.73
CA ALA A 172 -18.66 -1.48 1.06
C ALA A 172 -18.63 -2.26 -0.27
N LEU A 173 -19.11 -3.50 -0.29
CA LEU A 173 -19.23 -4.32 -1.49
C LEU A 173 -20.09 -3.66 -2.57
N VAL A 174 -21.30 -3.21 -2.19
CA VAL A 174 -22.22 -2.55 -3.12
C VAL A 174 -21.64 -1.23 -3.62
N ALA A 175 -20.98 -0.45 -2.75
CA ALA A 175 -20.31 0.78 -3.12
C ALA A 175 -19.15 0.54 -4.09
N CYS A 176 -18.33 -0.48 -3.85
CA CYS A 176 -17.22 -0.86 -4.72
C CYS A 176 -17.72 -1.36 -6.10
N LEU A 177 -18.72 -2.24 -6.12
CA LEU A 177 -19.29 -2.77 -7.37
C LEU A 177 -20.02 -1.67 -8.16
N GLY A 178 -20.89 -0.91 -7.49
CA GLY A 178 -21.62 0.20 -8.10
C GLY A 178 -20.69 1.32 -8.57
N GLY A 179 -19.69 1.67 -7.75
CA GLY A 179 -18.65 2.63 -8.11
C GLY A 179 -17.81 2.15 -9.29
N GLY A 180 -17.46 0.86 -9.34
CA GLY A 180 -16.71 0.28 -10.45
C GLY A 180 -17.47 0.35 -11.77
N LEU A 181 -18.75 -0.01 -11.76
CA LEU A 181 -19.65 0.10 -12.91
C LEU A 181 -19.85 1.57 -13.33
N ALA A 182 -20.05 2.47 -12.37
CA ALA A 182 -20.22 3.90 -12.65
C ALA A 182 -18.95 4.52 -13.25
N ALA A 183 -17.78 4.20 -12.71
CA ALA A 183 -16.49 4.67 -13.23
C ALA A 183 -16.25 4.14 -14.65
N PHE A 184 -16.52 2.85 -14.88
CA PHE A 184 -16.43 2.25 -16.21
C PHE A 184 -17.35 2.96 -17.21
N GLY A 185 -18.63 3.13 -16.85
CA GLY A 185 -19.61 3.79 -17.70
C GLY A 185 -19.24 5.24 -18.02
N ALA A 186 -18.91 6.04 -16.99
CA ALA A 186 -18.57 7.44 -17.14
C ALA A 186 -17.32 7.64 -18.02
N LEU A 187 -16.25 6.87 -17.79
CA LEU A 187 -15.02 6.98 -18.58
C LEU A 187 -15.21 6.42 -20.00
N THR A 188 -16.06 5.42 -20.20
CA THR A 188 -16.43 4.93 -21.54
C THR A 188 -17.18 6.01 -22.33
N VAL A 189 -18.14 6.69 -21.70
CA VAL A 189 -18.87 7.83 -22.32
C VAL A 189 -17.91 8.97 -22.65
N ALA A 190 -16.88 9.17 -21.82
CA ALA A 190 -15.81 10.15 -22.08
C ALA A 190 -14.77 9.68 -23.12
N GLY A 191 -14.98 8.55 -23.80
CA GLY A 191 -14.07 8.03 -24.83
C GLY A 191 -12.80 7.36 -24.30
N ARG A 192 -12.75 7.03 -22.99
CA ARG A 192 -11.61 6.43 -22.28
C ARG A 192 -11.98 5.06 -21.69
N PRO A 193 -12.38 4.06 -22.50
CA PRO A 193 -12.93 2.79 -22.00
C PRO A 193 -11.91 1.92 -21.27
N THR A 194 -10.65 1.91 -21.71
CA THR A 194 -9.55 1.18 -21.05
C THR A 194 -9.29 1.71 -19.64
N GLU A 195 -9.42 3.02 -19.49
CA GLU A 195 -9.30 3.71 -18.22
C GLU A 195 -10.49 3.40 -17.30
N GLY A 196 -11.70 3.43 -17.86
CA GLY A 196 -12.89 2.93 -17.16
C GLY A 196 -12.70 1.53 -16.61
N LEU A 197 -12.10 0.63 -17.41
CA LEU A 197 -11.88 -0.76 -17.03
C LEU A 197 -10.85 -0.89 -15.91
N ALA A 198 -9.75 -0.14 -15.96
CA ALA A 198 -8.75 -0.12 -14.90
C ALA A 198 -9.31 0.42 -13.57
N ALA A 199 -10.05 1.53 -13.60
CA ALA A 199 -10.69 2.08 -12.42
C ALA A 199 -11.73 1.11 -11.82
N GLY A 200 -12.55 0.51 -12.69
CA GLY A 200 -13.50 -0.54 -12.31
C GLY A 200 -12.81 -1.75 -11.66
N ALA A 201 -11.70 -2.22 -12.22
CA ALA A 201 -10.95 -3.36 -11.70
C ALA A 201 -10.38 -3.09 -10.30
N VAL A 202 -9.88 -1.88 -10.03
CA VAL A 202 -9.40 -1.49 -8.68
C VAL A 202 -10.54 -1.54 -7.67
N LEU A 203 -11.69 -0.94 -8.01
CA LEU A 203 -12.85 -0.93 -7.12
C LEU A 203 -13.39 -2.34 -6.88
N VAL A 204 -13.43 -3.19 -7.90
CA VAL A 204 -13.79 -4.60 -7.77
C VAL A 204 -12.79 -5.35 -6.89
N ALA A 205 -11.48 -5.11 -7.03
CA ALA A 205 -10.47 -5.76 -6.20
C ALA A 205 -10.61 -5.38 -4.71
N ILE A 206 -10.88 -4.10 -4.41
CA ILE A 206 -11.16 -3.64 -3.04
C ILE A 206 -12.46 -4.26 -2.52
N GLY A 207 -13.52 -4.31 -3.34
CA GLY A 207 -14.77 -4.98 -2.99
C GLY A 207 -14.58 -6.48 -2.72
N ALA A 208 -13.81 -7.17 -3.55
CA ALA A 208 -13.46 -8.57 -3.37
C ALA A 208 -12.65 -8.79 -2.10
N ALA A 209 -11.75 -7.86 -1.75
CA ALA A 209 -11.08 -7.88 -0.46
C ALA A 209 -12.13 -7.87 0.66
N PHE A 210 -13.09 -6.94 0.69
CA PHE A 210 -14.17 -6.96 1.70
C PHE A 210 -15.00 -8.25 1.71
N ALA A 211 -15.23 -8.89 0.56
CA ALA A 211 -15.97 -10.16 0.49
C ALA A 211 -15.21 -11.32 1.12
N ALA A 212 -13.90 -11.43 0.90
CA ALA A 212 -13.07 -12.53 1.43
C ALA A 212 -13.06 -12.59 2.98
N ASP A 213 -13.50 -11.53 3.64
CA ASP A 213 -13.73 -11.47 5.09
C ASP A 213 -14.89 -12.38 5.57
N ALA A 214 -15.72 -12.88 4.64
CA ALA A 214 -16.93 -13.65 4.96
C ALA A 214 -16.72 -15.15 5.12
N ASP A 215 -15.62 -15.71 4.61
CA ASP A 215 -15.41 -17.17 4.56
C ASP A 215 -14.54 -17.69 5.72
N LEU A 216 -14.08 -16.82 6.63
CA LEU A 216 -13.21 -17.17 7.76
C LEU A 216 -13.91 -17.09 9.13
N GLN A 217 -15.21 -16.79 9.17
CA GLN A 217 -16.08 -16.85 10.36
C GLN A 217 -17.10 -17.98 10.23
#